data_AF-A0A073JWF6-F1
#
_entry.id   AF-A0A073JWF6-F1
#
_cell.length_a   1.000
_cell.length_b   1.000
_cell.length_c   1.000
_cell.angle_alpha   90.00
_cell.angle_beta   90.00
_cell.angle_gamma   90.00
#
_symmetry.space_group_name_H-M   'P 1'
#
loop_
_entity.id
_entity.type
_entity.pdbx_description
1 polymer ?
#
loop_
_entity_poly.entity_id
_entity_poly.type
_entity_poly.pdbx_seq_one_letter_code
_entity_poly.pdbx_strand_id
1 'polypeptide(L)'
;MYTLLVENQEFITDHEQVIADVISQLASEHSPVSSKWTPIFHESYAFGFSVTVHTDTWEDEDYYNKSAIAAWENLLDCSLDDDVALWERLQKLLDIKVITVA
;
A
#
# COMPACT_ATOMS: atom_id res chain seq x y z
N MET A 1 -6.45 18.66 -2.31
CA MET A 1 -6.01 18.46 -0.91
C MET A 1 -6.42 17.06 -0.49
N TYR A 2 -5.60 16.37 0.29
CA TYR A 2 -5.86 15.00 0.71
C TYR A 2 -6.00 14.90 2.22
N THR A 3 -6.93 14.06 2.65
CA THR A 3 -7.10 13.66 4.04
C THR A 3 -6.98 12.15 4.13
N LEU A 4 -5.93 11.67 4.80
CA LEU A 4 -5.79 10.28 5.19
C LEU A 4 -6.33 10.13 6.62
N LEU A 5 -7.30 9.24 6.79
CA LEU A 5 -7.81 8.83 8.08
C LEU A 5 -7.12 7.54 8.50
N VAL A 6 -6.55 7.48 9.70
CA VAL A 6 -5.93 6.27 10.30
C VAL A 6 -6.45 6.12 11.71
N GLU A 7 -7.20 5.06 12.01
CA GLU A 7 -7.72 4.78 13.38
C GLU A 7 -8.39 6.01 14.07
N ASN A 8 -9.12 6.84 13.31
CA ASN A 8 -9.75 8.10 13.73
C ASN A 8 -8.83 9.33 13.91
N GLN A 9 -7.57 9.25 13.50
CA GLN A 9 -6.69 10.40 13.35
C GLN A 9 -6.73 10.92 11.91
N GLU A 10 -6.73 12.24 11.75
CA GLU A 10 -6.72 12.88 10.44
C GLU A 10 -5.32 13.40 10.10
N PHE A 11 -4.81 13.00 8.94
CA PHE A 11 -3.59 13.51 8.35
C PHE A 11 -3.96 14.28 7.09
N ILE A 12 -3.71 15.59 7.10
CA ILE A 12 -4.03 16.47 5.98
C ILE A 12 -2.73 16.89 5.30
N THR A 13 -2.66 16.68 3.98
CA THR A 13 -1.49 17.03 3.18
C THR A 13 -1.92 17.44 1.77
N ASP A 14 -1.14 18.29 1.13
CA ASP A 14 -1.18 18.58 -0.30
C ASP A 14 -0.15 17.75 -1.09
N HIS A 15 0.72 17.00 -0.40
CA HIS A 15 1.73 16.13 -0.99
C HIS A 15 1.30 14.67 -0.95
N GLU A 16 1.07 14.09 -2.13
CA GLU A 16 0.63 12.70 -2.31
C GLU A 16 1.66 11.67 -1.84
N GLN A 17 2.95 11.95 -2.10
CA GLN A 17 4.06 11.11 -1.64
C GLN A 17 4.00 10.85 -0.13
N VAL A 18 3.60 11.86 0.65
CA VAL A 18 3.47 11.73 2.11
C VAL A 18 2.43 10.67 2.48
N ILE A 19 1.35 10.54 1.70
CA ILE A 19 0.32 9.52 1.94
C ILE A 19 0.88 8.13 1.62
N ALA A 20 1.56 7.98 0.48
CA ALA A 20 2.19 6.72 0.10
C ALA A 20 3.27 6.29 1.11
N ASP A 21 4.05 7.23 1.64
CA ASP A 21 5.06 6.99 2.67
C ASP A 21 4.43 6.53 3.99
N VAL A 22 3.34 7.17 4.42
CA VAL A 22 2.59 6.77 5.63
C VAL A 22 1.98 5.39 5.45
N ILE A 23 1.37 5.10 4.30
CA ILE A 23 0.83 3.76 3.98
C ILE A 23 1.93 2.71 4.02
N SER A 24 3.10 3.00 3.45
CA SER A 24 4.25 2.09 3.44
C SER A 24 4.79 1.84 4.86
N GLN A 25 4.84 2.87 5.69
CA GLN A 25 5.23 2.74 7.09
C GLN A 25 4.24 1.86 7.87
N LEU A 26 2.94 2.15 7.78
CA LEU A 26 1.89 1.36 8.43
C LEU A 26 1.92 -0.10 7.94
N ALA A 27 2.04 -0.33 6.64
CA ALA A 27 2.16 -1.67 6.09
C ALA A 27 3.38 -2.44 6.63
N SER A 28 4.52 -1.77 6.83
CA SER A 28 5.71 -2.41 7.41
C SER A 28 5.50 -2.91 8.84
N GLU A 29 4.64 -2.25 9.62
CA GLU A 29 4.26 -2.68 10.96
C GLU A 29 3.40 -3.96 10.95
N HIS A 30 2.68 -4.19 9.85
CA HIS A 30 1.83 -5.36 9.62
C HIS A 30 2.52 -6.44 8.75
N SER A 31 3.79 -6.27 8.41
CA SER A 31 4.48 -7.17 7.48
C SER A 31 4.42 -8.64 7.96
N PRO A 32 3.97 -9.58 7.10
CA PRO A 32 3.97 -11.00 7.42
C PRO A 32 5.37 -11.64 7.29
N VAL A 33 6.39 -10.86 6.94
CA VAL A 33 7.76 -11.32 6.69
C VAL A 33 8.65 -10.92 7.86
N SER A 34 9.47 -11.85 8.37
CA SER A 34 10.30 -11.60 9.57
C SER A 34 11.31 -10.45 9.42
N SER A 35 11.76 -10.16 8.20
CA SER A 35 12.62 -9.01 7.89
C SER A 35 11.87 -7.68 7.83
N LYS A 36 10.56 -7.67 8.08
CA LYS A 36 9.64 -6.55 7.84
C LYS A 36 9.60 -6.08 6.38
N TRP A 37 9.93 -6.98 5.44
CA TRP A 37 9.83 -6.69 4.02
C TRP A 37 8.41 -6.27 3.66
N THR A 38 8.29 -5.17 2.93
CA THR A 38 7.03 -4.57 2.51
C THR A 38 7.15 -4.27 1.02
N PRO A 39 6.12 -4.56 0.20
CA PRO A 39 6.17 -4.18 -1.21
C PRO A 39 6.28 -2.67 -1.34
N ILE A 40 6.94 -2.20 -2.39
CA ILE A 40 6.93 -0.77 -2.70
C ILE A 40 5.57 -0.43 -3.30
N PHE A 41 4.86 0.43 -2.62
CA PHE A 41 3.58 0.98 -3.07
C PHE A 41 3.84 2.20 -3.94
N HIS A 42 3.26 2.22 -5.13
CA HIS A 42 3.24 3.37 -6.02
C HIS A 42 1.85 4.01 -5.99
N GLU A 43 1.81 5.33 -6.02
CA GLU A 43 0.57 6.08 -6.13
C GLU A 43 -0.05 5.97 -7.53
N SER A 44 -1.36 5.77 -7.61
CA SER A 44 -2.13 5.75 -8.86
C SER A 44 -3.40 6.59 -8.75
N TYR A 45 -3.77 7.22 -9.87
CA TYR A 45 -4.75 8.31 -9.94
C TYR A 45 -5.89 8.12 -10.95
N ALA A 46 -6.00 6.95 -11.56
CA ALA A 46 -7.00 6.76 -12.62
C ALA A 46 -8.44 7.02 -12.14
N PHE A 47 -8.74 6.80 -10.85
CA PHE A 47 -10.09 6.93 -10.27
C PHE A 47 -10.10 7.49 -8.83
N GLY A 48 -9.15 8.37 -8.49
CA GLY A 48 -8.87 8.82 -7.12
C GLY A 48 -7.58 8.21 -6.59
N PHE A 49 -7.16 8.60 -5.38
CA PHE A 49 -5.93 8.06 -4.78
C PHE A 49 -6.09 6.55 -4.52
N SER A 50 -5.13 5.79 -5.01
CA SER A 50 -4.95 4.36 -4.77
C SER A 50 -3.47 4.04 -4.72
N VAL A 51 -3.12 2.87 -4.19
CA VAL A 51 -1.77 2.33 -4.33
C VAL A 51 -1.75 1.09 -5.21
N THR A 52 -0.67 0.96 -5.98
CA THR A 52 -0.39 -0.18 -6.86
C THR A 52 0.93 -0.81 -6.45
N VAL A 53 1.10 -2.08 -6.77
CA VAL A 53 2.38 -2.78 -6.68
C VAL A 53 2.61 -3.42 -8.04
N HIS A 54 3.83 -3.28 -8.55
CA HIS A 54 4.22 -3.95 -9.77
C HIS A 54 5.21 -5.05 -9.39
N THR A 55 4.76 -6.29 -9.24
CA THR A 55 5.65 -7.37 -8.77
C THR A 55 6.63 -7.84 -9.85
N ASP A 56 6.37 -7.49 -11.11
CA ASP A 56 7.08 -7.94 -12.31
C ASP A 56 7.99 -6.88 -12.93
N THR A 57 7.87 -5.60 -12.55
CA THR A 57 8.63 -4.49 -13.16
C THR A 57 10.03 -4.27 -12.59
N TRP A 58 10.63 -5.23 -11.89
CA TRP A 58 11.84 -4.94 -11.11
C TRP A 58 13.12 -5.16 -11.90
N GLU A 59 13.76 -4.03 -12.25
CA GLU A 59 15.14 -3.91 -12.70
C GLU A 59 16.19 -4.28 -11.62
N ASP A 60 15.75 -4.69 -10.41
CA ASP A 60 16.61 -5.18 -9.31
C ASP A 60 16.14 -6.56 -8.85
N GLU A 61 16.87 -7.61 -9.25
CA GLU A 61 16.63 -9.02 -8.87
C GLU A 61 16.65 -9.25 -7.34
N ASP A 62 17.25 -8.33 -6.57
CA ASP A 62 17.40 -8.41 -5.11
C ASP A 62 16.07 -8.27 -4.34
N TYR A 63 15.01 -7.73 -4.96
CA TYR A 63 13.71 -7.53 -4.32
C TYR A 63 12.64 -8.54 -4.74
N TYR A 64 12.92 -9.39 -5.73
CA TYR A 64 12.00 -10.43 -6.16
C TYR A 64 11.99 -11.60 -5.17
N ASN A 65 11.28 -11.39 -4.07
CA ASN A 65 11.17 -12.35 -2.99
C ASN A 65 9.82 -13.08 -3.09
N LYS A 66 9.77 -14.16 -3.88
CA LYS A 66 8.55 -14.95 -4.10
C LYS A 66 7.85 -15.38 -2.81
N SER A 67 8.61 -15.72 -1.76
CA SER A 67 8.01 -16.11 -0.49
C SER A 67 7.44 -14.93 0.27
N ALA A 68 8.06 -13.75 0.19
CA ALA A 68 7.52 -12.52 0.73
C ALA A 68 6.25 -12.05 -0.01
N ILE A 69 6.27 -12.08 -1.35
CA ILE A 69 5.10 -11.79 -2.19
C ILE A 69 3.95 -12.72 -1.78
N ALA A 70 4.18 -14.04 -1.78
CA ALA A 70 3.16 -15.00 -1.38
C ALA A 70 2.66 -14.79 0.05
N ALA A 71 3.53 -14.39 1.00
CA ALA A 71 3.11 -14.08 2.37
C ALA A 71 2.17 -12.87 2.42
N TRP A 72 2.46 -11.83 1.64
CA TRP A 72 1.60 -10.65 1.52
C TRP A 72 0.28 -10.94 0.81
N GLU A 73 0.30 -11.68 -0.29
CA GLU A 73 -0.92 -12.11 -0.99
C GLU A 73 -1.83 -12.96 -0.08
N ASN A 74 -1.24 -13.84 0.73
CA ASN A 74 -1.98 -14.61 1.73
C ASN A 74 -2.56 -13.74 2.85
N LEU A 75 -1.84 -12.71 3.30
CA LEU A 75 -2.31 -11.78 4.33
C LEU A 75 -3.49 -10.94 3.82
N LEU A 76 -3.39 -10.43 2.59
CA LEU A 76 -4.37 -9.55 1.98
C LEU A 76 -5.54 -10.30 1.31
N ASP A 77 -5.39 -11.61 1.09
CA ASP A 77 -6.36 -12.44 0.36
C ASP A 77 -6.66 -11.88 -1.05
N CYS A 78 -5.60 -11.44 -1.73
CA CYS A 78 -5.62 -10.96 -3.12
C CYS A 78 -4.23 -11.05 -3.75
N SER A 79 -4.15 -10.93 -5.08
CA SER A 79 -2.87 -10.77 -5.76
C SER A 79 -2.34 -9.34 -5.56
N LEU A 80 -1.02 -9.18 -5.46
CA LEU A 80 -0.40 -7.85 -5.41
C LEU A 80 -0.48 -7.12 -6.75
N ASP A 81 -0.62 -7.81 -7.87
CA ASP A 81 -0.78 -7.19 -9.20
C ASP A 81 -2.26 -6.84 -9.52
N ASP A 82 -3.19 -7.15 -8.62
CA ASP A 82 -4.59 -6.69 -8.72
C ASP A 82 -4.76 -5.39 -7.93
N ASP A 83 -4.46 -4.26 -8.57
CA ASP A 83 -4.47 -2.92 -7.96
C ASP A 83 -5.76 -2.59 -7.20
N VAL A 84 -6.91 -3.00 -7.75
CA VAL A 84 -8.22 -2.71 -7.14
C VAL A 84 -8.39 -3.53 -5.87
N ALA A 85 -8.16 -4.84 -5.94
CA ALA A 85 -8.27 -5.69 -4.77
C ALA A 85 -7.22 -5.34 -3.72
N LEU A 86 -5.97 -5.11 -4.14
CA LEU A 86 -4.87 -4.67 -3.28
C LEU A 86 -5.27 -3.43 -2.49
N TRP A 87 -5.73 -2.38 -3.16
CA TRP A 87 -6.08 -1.14 -2.50
C TRP A 87 -7.23 -1.30 -1.50
N GLU A 88 -8.27 -2.06 -1.86
CA GLU A 88 -9.39 -2.34 -0.96
C GLU A 88 -8.97 -3.14 0.28
N ARG A 89 -8.09 -4.13 0.11
CA ARG A 89 -7.64 -5.01 1.20
C ARG A 89 -6.64 -4.31 2.11
N LEU A 90 -5.77 -3.49 1.54
CA LEU A 90 -4.81 -2.69 2.30
C LEU A 90 -5.52 -1.65 3.16
N GLN A 91 -6.53 -0.97 2.63
CA GLN A 91 -7.35 -0.02 3.43
C GLN A 91 -7.98 -0.70 4.65
N LYS A 92 -8.49 -1.93 4.48
CA LYS A 92 -9.07 -2.72 5.58
C LYS A 92 -8.02 -3.19 6.58
N LEU A 93 -6.85 -3.65 6.10
CA LEU A 93 -5.76 -4.12 6.95
C LEU A 93 -5.23 -3.00 7.86
N LEU A 94 -5.07 -1.80 7.30
CA LEU A 94 -4.50 -0.65 7.99
C LEU A 94 -5.53 0.24 8.70
N ASP A 95 -6.82 -0.09 8.60
CA ASP A 95 -7.94 0.74 9.05
C ASP A 95 -7.82 2.20 8.57
N ILE A 96 -7.57 2.36 7.26
CA ILE A 96 -7.39 3.67 6.62
C ILE A 96 -8.47 4.01 5.61
N LYS A 97 -8.65 5.31 5.40
CA LYS A 97 -9.46 5.86 4.31
C LYS A 97 -8.82 7.12 3.76
N VAL A 98 -8.68 7.21 2.44
CA VAL A 98 -8.23 8.43 1.76
C VAL A 98 -9.42 9.19 1.19
N ILE A 99 -9.51 10.48 1.52
CA ILE A 99 -10.52 11.40 1.00
C ILE A 99 -9.80 12.45 0.17
N THR A 100 -10.13 12.52 -1.11
CA THR A 100 -9.67 13.58 -2.00
C THR A 100 -10.68 14.70 -1.98
N VAL A 101 -10.25 15.89 -1.57
CA VAL A 101 -11.05 17.12 -1.64
C VAL A 101 -10.61 17.89 -2.90
N ALA A 102 -11.55 18.01 -3.84
CA ALA A 102 -11.43 18.76 -5.08
C ALA A 102 -11.46 20.27 -4.84
#